data_AF-A0A7Y5G1Q0-F1
#
_entry.id   AF-A0A7Y5G1Q0-F1
#
_cell.length_a   1.000
_cell.length_b   1.000
_cell.length_c   1.000
_cell.angle_alpha   90.00
_cell.angle_beta   90.00
_cell.angle_gamma   90.00
#
_symmetry.space_group_name_H-M   'P 1'
#
loop_
_entity.id
_entity.type
_entity.pdbx_description
1 polymer ?
#
loop_
_entity_poly.entity_id
_entity_poly.type
_entity_poly.pdbx_seq_one_letter_code
_entity_poly.pdbx_strand_id
1 'polypeptide(L)'
;MNTNADDNLDNARRGIELEYSHLRSEILKRIELRQQIATVTLTLAGIFLGLGVTTESVVLIYPPLATFLALGWAQNDFRVRDLAKYLREEVEPKMPGLGYELYIQKKRGMKAGGLGSWRFVVLSHGGIFLLTQFMAILVELSKFSFNLLEYVLMGVDFVSILVVLWVVRQSKR
;
A
#
# COMPACT_ATOMS: atom_id res chain seq x y z
N MET A 1 28.39 44.46 10.49
CA MET A 1 27.18 43.63 10.68
C MET A 1 26.53 43.50 9.30
N ASN A 2 26.63 42.35 8.65
CA ASN A 2 26.16 42.14 7.28
C ASN A 2 24.76 41.51 7.31
N THR A 3 23.75 42.33 7.60
CA THR A 3 22.34 41.93 7.77
C THR A 3 21.75 41.21 6.56
N ASN A 4 22.28 41.45 5.36
CA ASN A 4 21.77 40.84 4.12
C ASN A 4 22.21 39.38 3.95
N ALA A 5 23.36 38.97 4.50
CA ALA A 5 23.85 37.60 4.38
C ALA A 5 23.11 36.66 5.34
N ASP A 6 22.85 37.12 6.56
CA ASP A 6 22.12 36.35 7.57
C ASP A 6 20.64 36.15 7.18
N ASP A 7 19.99 37.19 6.62
CA ASP A 7 18.59 37.11 6.17
C ASP A 7 18.39 36.11 5.03
N ASN A 8 19.34 36.01 4.08
CA ASN A 8 19.28 35.02 3.00
C ASN A 8 19.40 33.57 3.51
N LEU A 9 20.25 33.34 4.52
CA LEU A 9 20.42 32.02 5.12
C LEU A 9 19.19 31.60 5.91
N ASP A 10 18.58 32.53 6.64
CA ASP A 10 17.36 32.27 7.41
C ASP A 10 16.17 31.99 6.47
N ASN A 11 16.03 32.73 5.37
CA ASN A 11 14.99 32.46 4.37
C ASN A 11 15.17 31.09 3.70
N ALA A 12 16.40 30.69 3.38
CA ALA A 12 16.69 29.37 2.84
C ALA A 12 16.34 28.24 3.83
N ARG A 13 16.69 28.39 5.11
CA ARG A 13 16.34 27.42 6.16
C ARG A 13 14.83 27.28 6.32
N ARG A 14 14.11 28.40 6.36
CA ARG A 14 12.63 28.40 6.43
C ARG A 14 12.00 27.72 5.23
N GLY A 15 12.55 27.91 4.04
CA GLY A 15 12.10 27.21 2.82
C GLY A 15 12.22 25.69 2.96
N ILE A 16 13.36 25.19 3.44
CA ILE A 16 13.60 23.75 3.64
C ILE A 16 12.71 23.19 4.76
N GLU A 17 12.50 23.93 5.85
CA GLU A 17 11.58 23.55 6.93
C GLU A 17 10.13 23.42 6.47
N LEU A 18 9.67 24.38 5.66
CA LEU A 18 8.34 24.33 5.06
C LEU A 18 8.22 23.11 4.15
N GLU A 19 9.17 22.89 3.24
CA GLU A 19 9.19 21.73 2.35
C GLU A 19 9.17 20.42 3.14
N TYR A 20 10.01 20.29 4.18
CA TYR A 20 10.02 19.13 5.06
C TYR A 20 8.66 18.87 5.71
N SER A 21 8.05 19.92 6.28
CA SER A 21 6.76 19.80 6.96
C SER A 21 5.63 19.40 6.01
N HIS A 22 5.61 19.98 4.81
CA HIS A 22 4.65 19.68 3.76
C HIS A 22 4.79 18.23 3.27
N LEU A 23 6.01 17.79 2.93
CA LEU A 23 6.26 16.41 2.51
C LEU A 23 5.86 15.40 3.58
N ARG A 24 6.18 15.69 4.84
CA ARG A 24 5.81 14.80 5.95
C ARG A 24 4.30 14.73 6.14
N SER A 25 3.58 15.85 6.02
CA SER A 25 2.12 15.88 6.06
C SER A 25 1.50 15.07 4.91
N GLU A 26 2.10 15.14 3.71
CA GLU A 26 1.64 14.38 2.54
C GLU A 26 1.85 12.87 2.73
N ILE A 27 3.01 12.46 3.25
CA ILE A 27 3.30 11.06 3.61
C ILE A 27 2.25 10.54 4.60
N LEU A 28 1.97 11.30 5.67
CA LEU A 28 0.96 10.92 6.66
C LEU A 28 -0.43 10.77 6.02
N LYS A 29 -0.81 11.71 5.14
CA LYS A 29 -2.11 11.63 4.46
C LYS A 29 -2.23 10.40 3.56
N ARG A 30 -1.17 10.05 2.85
CA ARG A 30 -1.14 8.84 1.99
C ARG A 30 -1.17 7.55 2.81
N ILE A 31 -0.53 7.51 3.98
CA ILE A 31 -0.64 6.38 4.92
C ILE A 31 -2.08 6.23 5.43
N GLU A 32 -2.77 7.34 5.74
CA GLU A 32 -4.17 7.34 6.15
C GLU A 32 -5.07 6.77 5.04
N LEU A 33 -4.92 7.24 3.80
CA LEU A 33 -5.67 6.72 2.64
C LEU A 33 -5.44 5.22 2.46
N ARG A 34 -4.20 4.75 2.64
CA ARG A 34 -3.86 3.33 2.57
C ARG A 34 -4.60 2.49 3.61
N GLN A 35 -4.75 3.01 4.84
CA GLN A 35 -5.54 2.36 5.89
C GLN A 35 -7.04 2.39 5.58
N GLN A 36 -7.56 3.51 5.05
CA GLN A 36 -8.96 3.61 4.63
C GLN A 36 -9.31 2.58 3.56
N ILE A 37 -8.44 2.39 2.56
CA ILE A 37 -8.64 1.35 1.52
C ILE A 37 -8.68 -0.05 2.15
N ALA A 38 -7.82 -0.34 3.12
CA ALA A 38 -7.84 -1.63 3.82
C ALA A 38 -9.15 -1.84 4.60
N THR A 39 -9.63 -0.82 5.31
CA THR A 39 -10.92 -0.86 6.01
C THR A 39 -12.08 -1.09 5.04
N VAL A 40 -12.15 -0.34 3.95
CA VAL A 40 -13.19 -0.51 2.91
C VAL A 40 -13.13 -1.91 2.31
N THR A 41 -11.94 -2.43 2.06
CA THR A 41 -11.74 -3.80 1.52
C THR A 41 -12.29 -4.86 2.48
N LEU A 42 -12.03 -4.73 3.78
CA LEU A 42 -12.54 -5.64 4.80
C LEU A 42 -14.06 -5.54 4.96
N THR A 43 -14.62 -4.32 4.93
CA THR A 43 -16.07 -4.11 4.97
C THR A 43 -16.75 -4.76 3.77
N LEU A 44 -16.24 -4.52 2.56
CA LEU A 44 -16.75 -5.16 1.35
C LEU A 44 -16.59 -6.68 1.41
N ALA A 45 -15.45 -7.19 1.88
CA ALA A 45 -15.26 -8.62 2.07
C ALA A 45 -16.33 -9.21 2.98
N GLY A 46 -16.59 -8.58 4.12
CA GLY A 46 -17.63 -9.02 5.07
C GLY A 46 -19.02 -9.03 4.43
N ILE A 47 -19.37 -8.00 3.66
CA ILE A 47 -20.65 -7.91 2.96
C ILE A 47 -20.77 -9.03 1.92
N PHE A 48 -19.79 -9.15 1.01
CA PHE A 48 -19.86 -10.11 -0.09
C PHE A 48 -19.74 -11.56 0.39
N LEU A 49 -18.88 -11.85 1.37
CA LEU A 49 -18.79 -13.18 1.96
C LEU A 49 -20.06 -13.53 2.72
N GLY A 50 -20.64 -12.58 3.48
CA GLY A 50 -21.89 -12.79 4.22
C GLY A 50 -23.07 -13.07 3.29
N LEU A 51 -23.24 -12.25 2.24
CA LEU A 51 -24.28 -12.46 1.21
C LEU A 51 -24.01 -13.70 0.38
N GLY A 52 -22.75 -14.06 0.19
CA GLY A 52 -22.33 -15.27 -0.50
C GLY A 52 -22.80 -16.58 0.12
N VAL A 53 -23.02 -16.57 1.43
CA VAL A 53 -23.58 -17.72 2.14
C VAL A 53 -25.06 -17.92 1.80
N THR A 54 -25.78 -16.92 1.33
CA THR A 54 -27.21 -17.04 0.98
C THR A 54 -27.49 -16.98 -0.52
N THR A 55 -26.71 -16.23 -1.27
CA THR A 55 -26.87 -16.01 -2.71
C THR A 55 -25.67 -16.55 -3.47
N GLU A 56 -25.93 -17.49 -4.36
CA GLU A 56 -24.93 -18.03 -5.27
C GLU A 56 -24.51 -16.94 -6.27
N SER A 57 -23.27 -16.99 -6.76
CA SER A 57 -22.68 -16.03 -7.70
C SER A 57 -22.36 -14.60 -7.22
N VAL A 58 -22.92 -14.08 -6.12
CA VAL A 58 -22.63 -12.69 -5.67
C VAL A 58 -21.18 -12.55 -5.18
N VAL A 59 -20.60 -13.62 -4.63
CA VAL A 59 -19.22 -13.65 -4.13
C VAL A 59 -18.18 -13.39 -5.22
N LEU A 60 -18.47 -13.81 -6.44
CA LEU A 60 -17.58 -13.70 -7.60
C LEU A 60 -17.32 -12.26 -8.06
N ILE A 61 -18.17 -11.33 -7.64
CA ILE A 61 -17.97 -9.90 -7.95
C ILE A 61 -16.91 -9.30 -7.02
N TYR A 62 -16.62 -9.96 -5.89
CA TYR A 62 -15.70 -9.44 -4.90
C TYR A 62 -14.24 -9.41 -5.36
N PRO A 63 -13.64 -10.49 -5.92
CA PRO A 63 -12.22 -10.47 -6.24
C PRO A 63 -11.79 -9.42 -7.28
N PRO A 64 -12.58 -9.10 -8.32
CA PRO A 64 -12.27 -8.01 -9.24
C PRO A 64 -12.28 -6.65 -8.52
N LEU A 65 -13.28 -6.42 -7.67
CA LEU A 65 -13.40 -5.20 -6.88
C LEU A 65 -12.21 -5.05 -5.90
N ALA A 66 -11.85 -6.14 -5.22
CA ALA A 66 -10.69 -6.19 -4.34
C ALA A 66 -9.38 -5.90 -5.08
N THR A 67 -9.27 -6.28 -6.36
CA THR A 67 -8.10 -5.99 -7.20
C THR A 67 -7.95 -4.51 -7.48
N PHE A 68 -9.03 -3.80 -7.81
CA PHE A 68 -8.99 -2.35 -8.00
C PHE A 68 -8.60 -1.62 -6.71
N LEU A 69 -9.10 -2.07 -5.56
CA LEU A 69 -8.71 -1.54 -4.25
C LEU A 69 -7.24 -1.82 -3.95
N ALA A 70 -6.74 -3.02 -4.27
CA ALA A 70 -5.33 -3.37 -4.11
C ALA A 70 -4.41 -2.50 -4.99
N LEU A 71 -4.84 -2.15 -6.21
CA LEU A 71 -4.11 -1.22 -7.08
C LEU A 71 -4.04 0.18 -6.48
N GLY A 72 -5.16 0.72 -5.99
CA GLY A 72 -5.20 2.02 -5.32
C GLY A 72 -4.35 2.04 -4.04
N TRP A 73 -4.36 0.94 -3.29
CA TRP A 73 -3.50 0.75 -2.13
C TRP A 73 -2.02 0.79 -2.52
N ALA A 74 -1.63 0.05 -3.55
CA ALA A 74 -0.24 -0.02 -4.01
C ALA A 74 0.26 1.31 -4.57
N GLN A 75 -0.58 2.07 -5.28
CA GLN A 75 -0.23 3.39 -5.76
C GLN A 75 0.15 4.34 -4.61
N ASN A 76 -0.62 4.31 -3.52
CA ASN A 76 -0.32 5.12 -2.34
C ASN A 76 0.98 4.66 -1.65
N ASP A 77 1.21 3.34 -1.58
CA ASP A 77 2.44 2.77 -1.02
C ASP A 77 3.69 3.21 -1.80
N PHE A 78 3.67 3.14 -3.14
CA PHE A 78 4.77 3.62 -3.98
C PHE A 78 5.03 5.11 -3.79
N ARG A 79 3.99 5.93 -3.75
CA ARG A 79 4.15 7.39 -3.56
C ARG A 79 4.73 7.75 -2.20
N VAL A 80 4.34 7.05 -1.13
CA VAL A 80 4.95 7.21 0.18
C VAL A 80 6.45 6.88 0.13
N ARG A 81 6.83 5.80 -0.56
CA ARG A 81 8.24 5.41 -0.70
C ARG A 81 9.05 6.44 -1.49
N ASP A 82 8.51 6.96 -2.59
CA ASP A 82 9.17 8.00 -3.39
C ASP A 82 9.39 9.28 -2.58
N LEU A 83 8.36 9.74 -1.85
CA LEU A 83 8.46 10.92 -0.98
C LEU A 83 9.45 10.71 0.16
N ALA A 84 9.44 9.56 0.81
CA ALA A 84 10.39 9.24 1.87
C ALA A 84 11.83 9.15 1.34
N LYS A 85 12.02 8.63 0.12
CA LYS A 85 13.31 8.60 -0.55
C LYS A 85 13.82 10.02 -0.83
N TYR A 86 12.97 10.87 -1.41
CA TYR A 86 13.29 12.27 -1.66
C TYR A 86 13.63 13.02 -0.37
N LEU A 87 12.82 12.86 0.69
CA LEU A 87 13.07 13.48 1.98
C LEU A 87 14.47 13.15 2.52
N ARG A 88 14.85 11.87 2.45
CA ARG A 88 16.14 11.39 2.94
C ARG A 88 17.32 11.82 2.09
N GLU A 89 17.17 11.81 0.77
CA GLU A 89 18.28 12.04 -0.17
C GLU A 89 18.48 13.53 -0.48
N GLU A 90 17.41 14.33 -0.47
CA GLU A 90 17.44 15.72 -0.92
C GLU A 90 17.18 16.74 0.19
N VAL A 91 16.40 16.41 1.22
CA VAL A 91 15.99 17.38 2.26
C VAL A 91 16.81 17.24 3.53
N GLU A 92 16.92 16.02 4.10
CA GLU A 92 17.68 15.78 5.34
C GLU A 92 19.15 16.26 5.26
N PRO A 93 19.92 16.05 4.16
CA PRO A 93 21.31 16.50 4.10
C PRO A 93 21.48 18.02 4.12
N LYS A 94 20.44 18.77 3.73
CA LYS A 94 20.47 20.24 3.65
C LYS A 94 20.09 20.91 4.98
N MET A 95 19.64 20.14 5.98
CA MET A 95 19.22 20.66 7.29
C MET A 95 19.97 19.98 8.44
N PRO A 96 20.85 20.70 9.16
CA PRO A 96 21.56 20.14 10.31
C PRO A 96 20.57 19.76 11.43
N GLY A 97 20.69 18.55 11.97
CA GLY A 97 19.81 18.03 13.03
C GLY A 97 18.74 17.05 12.55
N LEU A 98 18.53 16.93 11.23
CA LEU A 98 17.75 15.85 10.63
C LEU A 98 18.68 14.68 10.22
N GLY A 99 18.24 13.45 10.48
CA GLY A 99 18.99 12.23 10.15
C GLY A 99 18.32 10.96 10.64
N TYR A 100 17.05 11.05 11.03
CA TYR A 100 16.30 9.92 11.56
C TYR A 100 16.00 8.91 10.44
N GLU A 101 15.56 9.38 9.26
CA GLU A 101 15.27 8.48 8.14
C GLU A 101 16.55 7.81 7.63
N LEU A 102 17.65 8.57 7.55
CA LEU A 102 18.96 8.04 7.21
C LEU A 102 19.45 6.97 8.22
N TYR A 103 19.28 7.22 9.53
CA TYR A 103 19.60 6.27 10.59
C TYR A 103 18.76 4.99 10.49
N ILE A 104 17.44 5.12 10.35
CA ILE A 104 16.52 3.98 10.24
C ILE A 104 16.78 3.19 8.97
N GLN A 105 17.06 3.84 7.84
CA GLN A 105 17.40 3.15 6.61
C GLN A 105 18.69 2.35 6.76
N LYS A 106 19.75 2.93 7.33
CA LYS A 106 21.01 2.21 7.57
C LYS A 106 20.77 0.96 8.43
N LYS A 107 19.95 1.10 9.48
CA LYS A 107 19.55 -0.01 10.36
C LYS A 107 18.68 -1.06 9.67
N ARG A 108 17.79 -0.66 8.76
CA ARG A 108 16.98 -1.56 7.93
C ARG A 108 17.83 -2.28 6.88
N GLY A 109 18.73 -1.58 6.18
CA GLY A 109 19.65 -2.16 5.20
C GLY A 109 20.56 -3.22 5.79
N MET A 110 21.03 -3.03 7.03
CA MET A 110 21.82 -4.02 7.76
C MET A 110 21.02 -5.28 8.15
N LYS A 111 19.68 -5.20 8.26
CA LYS A 111 18.79 -6.34 8.59
C LYS A 111 18.03 -6.91 7.38
N ALA A 112 18.02 -6.23 6.24
CA ALA A 112 17.20 -6.53 5.07
C ALA A 112 17.74 -7.68 4.18
N GLY A 113 18.86 -8.33 4.56
CA GLY A 113 19.43 -9.45 3.81
C GLY A 113 18.61 -10.75 3.83
N GLY A 114 17.56 -10.84 4.64
CA GLY A 114 16.72 -12.04 4.74
C GLY A 114 15.48 -11.97 3.84
N LEU A 115 15.38 -12.90 2.88
CA LEU A 115 14.20 -13.11 2.01
C LEU A 115 12.87 -13.21 2.81
N GLY A 116 12.93 -13.61 4.08
CA GLY A 116 11.79 -13.69 5.00
C GLY A 116 11.25 -12.35 5.49
N SER A 117 12.09 -11.33 5.74
CA SER A 117 11.62 -10.05 6.31
C SER A 117 10.72 -9.29 5.34
N TRP A 118 11.03 -9.32 4.05
CA TRP A 118 10.20 -8.72 3.00
C TRP A 118 8.84 -9.41 2.88
N ARG A 119 8.81 -10.76 2.93
CA ARG A 119 7.58 -11.54 2.84
C ARG A 119 6.59 -11.13 3.92
N PHE A 120 7.02 -10.98 5.17
CA PHE A 120 6.13 -10.62 6.28
C PHE A 120 5.66 -9.17 6.25
N VAL A 121 6.51 -8.21 5.85
CA VAL A 121 6.11 -6.79 5.76
C VAL A 121 5.11 -6.56 4.64
N VAL A 122 5.31 -7.26 3.51
CA VAL A 122 4.41 -7.17 2.36
C VAL A 122 3.14 -7.98 2.59
N LEU A 123 3.21 -9.16 3.24
CA LEU A 123 2.01 -9.89 3.68
C LEU A 123 1.21 -9.08 4.70
N SER A 124 1.84 -8.33 5.59
CA SER A 124 1.08 -7.65 6.66
C SER A 124 0.16 -6.56 6.10
N HIS A 125 0.52 -5.96 4.97
CA HIS A 125 -0.31 -4.90 4.37
C HIS A 125 -1.10 -5.37 3.14
N GLY A 126 -0.51 -6.19 2.27
CA GLY A 126 -1.16 -6.73 1.08
C GLY A 126 -1.93 -8.03 1.31
N GLY A 127 -1.66 -8.72 2.43
CA GLY A 127 -2.26 -10.01 2.75
C GLY A 127 -3.76 -9.94 3.03
N ILE A 128 -4.28 -8.76 3.39
CA ILE A 128 -5.73 -8.54 3.54
C ILE A 128 -6.44 -8.85 2.22
N PHE A 129 -5.96 -8.29 1.10
CA PHE A 129 -6.56 -8.51 -0.21
C PHE A 129 -6.49 -9.97 -0.65
N LEU A 130 -5.32 -10.61 -0.48
CA LEU A 130 -5.13 -12.01 -0.85
C LEU A 130 -6.00 -12.95 0.01
N LEU A 131 -6.07 -12.69 1.32
CA LEU A 131 -6.85 -13.51 2.23
C LEU A 131 -8.34 -13.41 1.93
N THR A 132 -8.86 -12.21 1.70
CA THR A 132 -10.28 -12.03 1.40
C THR A 132 -10.66 -12.60 0.03
N GLN A 133 -9.81 -12.44 -0.99
CA GLN A 133 -10.01 -13.09 -2.30
C GLN A 133 -9.97 -14.62 -2.20
N PHE A 134 -9.03 -15.17 -1.43
CA PHE A 134 -8.96 -16.60 -1.20
C PHE A 134 -10.20 -17.14 -0.48
N MET A 135 -10.69 -16.44 0.53
CA MET A 135 -11.92 -16.82 1.23
C MET A 135 -13.14 -16.76 0.30
N ALA A 136 -13.19 -15.78 -0.60
CA ALA A 136 -14.26 -15.67 -1.59
C ALA A 136 -14.30 -16.90 -2.50
N ILE A 137 -13.14 -17.31 -3.05
CA ILE A 137 -13.04 -18.54 -3.86
C ILE A 137 -13.42 -19.77 -3.04
N LEU A 138 -13.00 -19.88 -1.77
CA LEU A 138 -13.33 -21.03 -0.93
C LEU A 138 -14.85 -21.17 -0.71
N VAL A 139 -15.54 -20.06 -0.46
CA VAL A 139 -17.00 -20.04 -0.32
C VAL A 139 -17.67 -20.47 -1.63
N GLU A 140 -17.20 -19.99 -2.77
CA GLU A 140 -17.74 -20.34 -4.07
C GLU A 140 -17.50 -21.83 -4.41
N LEU A 141 -16.29 -22.34 -4.21
CA LEU A 141 -15.93 -23.74 -4.46
C LEU A 141 -16.81 -24.72 -3.66
N SER A 142 -17.29 -24.29 -2.48
CA SER A 142 -18.20 -25.09 -1.65
C SER A 142 -19.63 -25.18 -2.21
N LYS A 143 -19.99 -24.30 -3.13
CA LYS A 143 -21.34 -24.16 -3.72
C LYS A 143 -21.35 -24.29 -5.25
N PHE A 144 -20.24 -24.73 -5.82
CA PHE A 144 -20.01 -24.67 -7.25
C PHE A 144 -21.10 -25.41 -8.03
N SER A 145 -21.81 -24.67 -8.88
CA SER A 145 -22.79 -25.22 -9.82
C SER A 145 -22.16 -25.26 -11.22
N PHE A 146 -22.52 -26.23 -12.06
CA PHE A 146 -21.93 -26.37 -13.40
C PHE A 146 -22.52 -25.35 -14.41
N ASN A 147 -22.59 -24.08 -14.04
CA ASN A 147 -23.11 -22.99 -14.86
C ASN A 147 -21.98 -22.27 -15.62
N LEU A 148 -22.22 -21.94 -16.90
CA LEU A 148 -21.25 -21.24 -17.74
C LEU A 148 -20.82 -19.88 -17.17
N LEU A 149 -21.75 -19.17 -16.53
CA LEU A 149 -21.49 -17.88 -15.90
C LEU A 149 -20.49 -17.99 -14.73
N GLU A 150 -20.61 -19.04 -13.91
CA GLU A 150 -19.70 -19.29 -12.79
C GLU A 150 -18.28 -19.61 -13.30
N TYR A 151 -18.16 -20.42 -14.37
CA TYR A 151 -16.86 -20.68 -14.99
C TYR A 151 -16.15 -19.41 -15.50
N VAL A 152 -16.89 -18.51 -16.16
CA VAL A 152 -16.32 -17.25 -16.65
C VAL A 152 -15.87 -16.37 -15.49
N LEU A 153 -16.70 -16.24 -14.47
CA LEU A 153 -16.41 -15.44 -13.29
C LEU A 153 -15.23 -16.01 -12.47
N MET A 154 -15.17 -17.32 -12.28
CA MET A 154 -14.04 -18.00 -11.64
C MET A 154 -12.72 -17.74 -12.39
N GLY A 155 -12.76 -17.70 -13.72
CA GLY A 155 -11.62 -17.31 -14.55
C GLY A 155 -11.18 -15.87 -14.29
N VAL A 156 -12.14 -14.94 -14.17
CA VAL A 156 -11.87 -13.53 -13.84
C VAL A 156 -11.27 -13.39 -12.43
N ASP A 157 -11.73 -14.19 -11.47
CA ASP A 157 -11.22 -14.20 -10.09
C ASP A 157 -9.79 -14.74 -10.01
N PHE A 158 -9.49 -15.78 -10.79
CA PHE A 158 -8.14 -16.30 -10.90
C PHE A 158 -7.17 -15.24 -11.47
N VAL A 159 -7.58 -14.55 -12.53
CA VAL A 159 -6.82 -13.43 -13.10
C VAL A 159 -6.64 -12.31 -12.08
N SER A 160 -7.69 -11.99 -11.33
CA SER A 160 -7.68 -10.97 -10.26
C SER A 160 -6.63 -11.26 -9.19
N ILE A 161 -6.55 -12.51 -8.71
CA ILE A 161 -5.53 -12.93 -7.75
C ILE A 161 -4.12 -12.81 -8.34
N LEU A 162 -3.92 -13.22 -9.59
CA LEU A 162 -2.63 -13.08 -10.26
C LEU A 162 -2.20 -11.62 -10.36
N VAL A 163 -3.13 -10.70 -10.65
CA VAL A 163 -2.87 -9.26 -10.66
C VAL A 163 -2.48 -8.76 -9.26
N VAL A 164 -3.22 -9.12 -8.21
CA VAL A 164 -2.85 -8.74 -6.84
C VAL A 164 -1.48 -9.27 -6.46
N LEU A 165 -1.16 -10.53 -6.78
CA LEU A 165 0.17 -11.10 -6.56
C LEU A 165 1.26 -10.33 -7.32
N TRP A 166 0.99 -9.92 -8.56
CA TRP A 166 1.91 -9.11 -9.36
C TRP A 166 2.14 -7.72 -8.74
N VAL A 167 1.07 -7.05 -8.29
CA VAL A 167 1.12 -5.73 -7.62
C VAL A 167 1.92 -5.81 -6.32
N VAL A 168 1.61 -6.81 -5.49
CA VAL A 168 2.30 -7.10 -4.23
C VAL A 168 3.79 -7.41 -4.47
N ARG A 169 4.11 -8.10 -5.57
CA ARG A 169 5.50 -8.36 -5.99
C ARG A 169 6.21 -7.10 -6.50
N GLN A 170 5.52 -6.20 -7.21
CA GLN A 170 6.09 -4.93 -7.67
C GLN A 170 6.48 -4.02 -6.49
N SER A 171 5.74 -4.06 -5.37
CA SER A 171 6.11 -3.39 -4.10
C SER A 171 7.46 -3.87 -3.53
N LYS A 172 8.12 -4.89 -4.10
CA LYS A 172 9.49 -5.28 -3.78
C LYS A 172 10.58 -4.35 -4.33
N ARG A 173 10.34 -3.77 -5.51
CA ARG A 173 11.29 -2.85 -6.17
C ARG A 173 11.08 -1.45 -5.63
#